data_AF-A0A350VYH1-F1
#
_entry.id   AF-A0A350VYH1-F1
#
_cell.length_a   1.000
_cell.length_b   1.000
_cell.length_c   1.000
_cell.angle_alpha   90.00
_cell.angle_beta   90.00
_cell.angle_gamma   90.00
#
_symmetry.space_group_name_H-M   'P 1'
#
loop_
_entity.id
_entity.type
_entity.pdbx_description
1 polymer ?
#
loop_
_entity_poly.entity_id
_entity_poly.type
_entity_poly.pdbx_seq_one_letter_code
_entity_poly.pdbx_strand_id
1 'polypeptide(L)'
;MRDCHLIHRNLRNTGKRDKNNIPVYEGDVLRSRLDNLFPENVTVKTVIWLNNRFLLVQDGCEPDEIFDGDIEMSEVIENVICKELIR
;
A
#
# COMPACT_ATOMS: atom_id res chain seq x y z
N MET A 1 -2.81 -11.50 -6.68
CA MET A 1 -1.51 -10.81 -6.47
C MET A 1 -0.36 -11.32 -7.33
N ARG A 2 -0.24 -12.62 -7.70
CA ARG A 2 0.88 -13.09 -8.53
C ARG A 2 0.93 -12.47 -9.93
N ASP A 3 -0.23 -12.18 -10.54
CA ASP A 3 -0.28 -11.56 -11.87
C ASP A 3 0.02 -10.05 -11.85
N CYS A 4 -0.36 -9.34 -10.76
CA CYS A 4 -0.03 -7.92 -10.61
C CYS A 4 1.48 -7.68 -10.65
N HIS A 5 2.29 -8.52 -9.99
CA HIS A 5 3.76 -8.35 -9.95
C HIS A 5 4.43 -8.35 -11.34
N LEU A 6 3.79 -8.91 -12.38
CA LEU A 6 4.26 -8.81 -13.77
C LEU A 6 3.92 -7.44 -14.40
N ILE A 7 2.83 -6.81 -13.97
CA ILE A 7 2.34 -5.47 -14.37
C ILE A 7 3.11 -4.34 -13.65
N HIS A 8 3.73 -4.62 -12.51
CA HIS A 8 4.49 -3.64 -11.69
C HIS A 8 5.66 -2.98 -12.43
N ARG A 9 6.04 -3.41 -13.65
CA ARG A 9 7.08 -2.76 -14.46
C ARG A 9 6.76 -1.30 -14.81
N ASN A 10 5.50 -0.90 -14.79
CA ASN A 10 5.06 0.47 -15.10
C ASN A 10 4.60 1.27 -13.87
N LEU A 11 4.58 0.67 -12.67
CA LEU A 11 4.20 1.37 -11.45
C LEU A 11 5.43 1.92 -10.74
N ARG A 12 5.29 3.09 -10.11
CA ARG A 12 6.40 3.67 -9.34
C ARG A 12 6.63 2.83 -8.09
N ASN A 13 7.88 2.40 -7.88
CA ASN A 13 8.29 1.66 -6.69
C ASN A 13 8.66 2.65 -5.57
N THR A 14 8.17 2.41 -4.36
CA THR A 14 8.43 3.25 -3.19
C THR A 14 9.86 3.13 -2.64
N GLY A 15 10.59 2.10 -3.05
CA GLY A 15 11.86 1.66 -2.47
C GLY A 15 11.71 0.87 -1.18
N LYS A 16 10.48 0.70 -0.66
CA LYS A 16 10.17 0.08 0.62
C LYS A 16 9.53 -1.30 0.43
N ARG A 17 9.52 -2.07 1.52
CA ARG A 17 8.92 -3.42 1.57
C ARG A 17 8.00 -3.53 2.78
N ASP A 18 6.90 -4.25 2.59
CA ASP A 18 5.94 -4.52 3.65
C ASP A 18 6.47 -5.55 4.68
N LYS A 19 5.67 -5.86 5.71
CA LYS A 19 6.03 -6.81 6.77
C LYS A 19 6.35 -8.23 6.27
N ASN A 20 5.84 -8.59 5.09
CA ASN A 20 6.05 -9.88 4.45
C ASN A 20 7.18 -9.82 3.41
N ASN A 21 7.98 -8.74 3.41
CA ASN A 21 9.09 -8.48 2.50
C ASN A 21 8.64 -8.31 1.02
N ILE A 22 7.38 -7.95 0.78
CA ILE A 22 6.82 -7.67 -0.55
C ILE A 22 7.13 -6.20 -0.91
N PRO A 23 7.70 -5.90 -2.09
CA PRO A 23 7.97 -4.52 -2.47
C PRO A 23 6.67 -3.75 -2.69
N VAL A 24 6.65 -2.50 -2.24
CA VAL A 24 5.46 -1.63 -2.28
C VAL A 24 5.54 -0.63 -3.42
N TYR A 25 4.43 -0.47 -4.12
CA TYR A 25 4.26 0.33 -5.33
C TYR A 25 3.11 1.32 -5.21
N GLU A 26 3.09 2.29 -6.12
CA GLU A 26 1.93 3.15 -6.36
C GLU A 26 0.65 2.32 -6.58
N GLY A 27 -0.43 2.71 -5.91
CA GLY A 27 -1.72 2.04 -5.95
C GLY A 27 -1.85 0.84 -5.01
N ASP A 28 -0.79 0.44 -4.30
CA ASP A 28 -0.91 -0.65 -3.31
C ASP A 28 -1.80 -0.22 -2.15
N VAL A 29 -2.65 -1.16 -1.72
CA VAL A 29 -3.47 -1.03 -0.53
C VAL A 29 -2.78 -1.77 0.60
N LEU A 30 -2.41 -1.02 1.62
CA LEU A 30 -1.74 -1.48 2.82
C LEU A 30 -2.75 -1.70 3.94
N ARG A 31 -2.63 -2.84 4.61
CA ARG A 31 -3.41 -3.19 5.80
C ARG A 31 -2.50 -3.26 7.01
N SER A 32 -2.75 -2.43 8.01
CA SER A 32 -2.02 -2.40 9.28
C SER A 32 -2.91 -2.93 10.40
N ARG A 33 -2.33 -3.71 11.32
CA ARG A 33 -2.96 -4.13 12.58
C ARG A 33 -2.08 -3.64 13.71
N LEU A 34 -2.65 -2.83 14.61
CA LEU A 34 -1.91 -2.30 15.77
C LEU A 34 -1.73 -3.37 16.85
N ASP A 35 -2.69 -4.28 16.98
CA ASP A 35 -2.62 -5.40 17.92
C ASP A 35 -3.36 -6.64 17.38
N ASN A 36 -3.14 -7.77 18.06
CA ASN A 36 -3.84 -9.04 17.80
C ASN A 36 -5.00 -9.28 18.79
N LEU A 37 -5.25 -8.35 19.70
CA LEU A 37 -6.28 -8.48 20.73
C LEU A 37 -7.66 -8.08 20.17
N PHE A 38 -7.67 -7.12 19.23
CA PHE A 38 -8.85 -6.61 18.56
C PHE A 38 -8.69 -6.76 17.04
N PRO A 39 -8.96 -7.95 16.47
CA PRO A 39 -8.77 -8.23 15.04
C PRO A 39 -9.60 -7.32 14.11
N GLU A 40 -10.61 -6.64 14.63
CA GLU A 40 -11.41 -5.62 13.96
C GLU A 40 -10.70 -4.26 13.83
N ASN A 41 -9.71 -3.97 14.68
CA ASN A 41 -8.96 -2.72 14.66
C ASN A 41 -7.90 -2.76 13.56
N VAL A 42 -8.36 -2.50 12.35
CA VAL A 42 -7.55 -2.53 11.14
C VAL A 42 -7.57 -1.18 10.48
N THR A 43 -6.39 -0.68 10.14
CA THR A 43 -6.24 0.51 9.31
C THR A 43 -5.94 0.09 7.88
N VAL A 44 -6.63 0.69 6.91
CA VAL A 44 -6.42 0.45 5.48
C VAL A 44 -6.06 1.77 4.82
N LYS A 45 -4.90 1.80 4.15
CA LYS A 45 -4.40 2.99 3.45
C LYS A 45 -3.97 2.63 2.03
N THR A 46 -4.14 3.54 1.08
CA THR A 46 -3.67 3.38 -0.30
C THR A 46 -2.42 4.22 -0.52
N VAL A 47 -1.42 3.64 -1.17
CA VAL A 47 -0.20 4.34 -1.59
C VAL A 47 -0.50 5.13 -2.86
N ILE A 48 -0.31 6.45 -2.82
CA ILE A 48 -0.52 7.32 -3.98
C ILE A 48 0.75 8.11 -4.30
N TRP A 49 0.91 8.51 -5.56
CA TRP A 49 1.96 9.42 -5.99
C TRP A 49 1.35 10.79 -6.29
N LEU A 50 1.70 11.81 -5.49
CA LEU A 50 1.19 13.17 -5.65
C LEU A 50 2.31 14.17 -5.34
N ASN A 51 2.42 15.23 -6.15
CA ASN A 51 3.41 16.29 -5.95
C ASN A 51 4.85 15.76 -5.78
N ASN A 52 5.23 14.79 -6.62
CA ASN A 52 6.58 14.20 -6.67
C ASN A 52 7.02 13.46 -5.38
N ARG A 53 6.06 12.93 -4.62
CA ARG A 53 6.31 12.10 -3.44
C ARG A 53 5.22 11.05 -3.27
N PHE A 54 5.53 10.01 -2.51
CA PHE A 54 4.56 9.00 -2.10
C PHE A 54 3.84 9.43 -0.83
N LEU A 55 2.54 9.22 -0.80
CA LEU A 55 1.66 9.49 0.35
C LEU A 55 0.78 8.27 0.62
N LEU A 56 0.22 8.22 1.82
CA LEU A 56 -0.81 7.25 2.21
C LEU A 56 -2.13 7.98 2.38
N VAL A 57 -3.19 7.44 1.78
CA VAL A 57 -4.54 7.95 1.96
C VAL A 57 -5.42 6.88 2.59
N GLN A 58 -6.04 7.24 3.71
CA GLN A 58 -7.16 6.48 4.27
C GLN A 58 -8.46 7.07 3.72
N ASP A 59 -9.44 6.22 3.44
CA ASP A 59 -10.74 6.69 2.94
C ASP A 59 -11.37 7.70 3.91
N GLY A 60 -11.84 8.84 3.37
CA GLY A 60 -12.37 9.95 4.15
C GLY A 60 -11.33 10.81 4.90
N CYS A 61 -10.03 10.61 4.67
CA CYS A 61 -8.95 11.41 5.26
C CYS A 61 -8.10 12.12 4.21
N GLU A 62 -7.41 13.17 4.63
CA GLU A 62 -6.38 13.82 3.81
C GLU A 62 -5.17 12.88 3.63
N PRO A 63 -4.43 12.97 2.51
CA PRO A 63 -3.23 12.17 2.31
C PRO A 63 -2.09 12.58 3.26
N ASP A 64 -1.48 11.59 3.90
CA ASP A 64 -0.37 11.75 4.83
C ASP A 64 0.96 11.26 4.24
N GLU A 65 2.08 11.79 4.74
CA GLU A 65 3.41 11.31 4.36
C GLU A 65 3.68 9.90 4.90
N ILE A 66 4.51 9.14 4.19
CA ILE A 66 4.93 7.79 4.62
C ILE A 66 6.03 7.92 5.66
N PHE A 67 5.83 7.34 6.83
CA PHE A 67 6.89 7.04 7.80
C PHE A 67 7.38 5.60 7.65
N ASP A 68 8.62 5.32 8.06
CA ASP A 68 9.23 3.99 7.88
C ASP A 68 8.37 2.86 8.49
N GLY A 69 7.81 3.09 9.68
CA GLY A 69 6.96 2.13 10.37
C GLY A 69 5.58 1.89 9.73
N ASP A 70 5.07 2.83 8.90
CA ASP A 70 3.76 2.65 8.28
C ASP A 70 3.74 1.46 7.32
N ILE A 71 4.82 1.29 6.55
CA ILE A 71 4.93 0.20 5.58
C ILE A 71 5.43 -1.08 6.23
N GLU A 72 6.45 -0.99 7.09
CA GLU A 72 7.09 -2.16 7.72
C GLU A 72 6.12 -2.96 8.61
N MET A 73 5.10 -2.30 9.16
CA MET A 73 4.09 -2.94 10.00
C MET A 73 2.82 -3.35 9.23
N SER A 74 2.76 -3.03 7.94
CA SER A 74 1.61 -3.30 7.08
C SER A 74 1.85 -4.47 6.17
N GLU A 75 0.77 -5.01 5.62
CA GLU A 75 0.84 -5.96 4.50
C GLU A 75 0.11 -5.40 3.29
N VAL A 76 0.69 -5.60 2.11
CA VAL A 76 0.02 -5.34 0.84
C VAL A 76 -1.09 -6.38 0.68
N ILE A 77 -2.32 -5.93 0.50
CA ILE A 77 -3.47 -6.82 0.26
C ILE A 77 -4.00 -6.75 -1.17
N GLU A 78 -3.73 -5.65 -1.87
CA GLU A 78 -4.27 -5.34 -3.17
C GLU A 78 -3.46 -4.25 -3.88
N ASN A 79 -3.62 -4.11 -5.19
CA ASN A 79 -3.22 -2.91 -5.93
C ASN A 79 -4.41 -2.43 -6.79
N VAL A 80 -4.87 -1.20 -6.58
CA VAL A 80 -6.08 -0.68 -7.25
C VAL A 80 -5.85 -0.41 -8.73
N ILE A 81 -4.65 0.00 -9.12
CA ILE A 81 -4.30 0.30 -10.52
C ILE A 81 -4.27 -1.00 -11.34
N CYS A 82 -3.70 -2.07 -10.76
CA CYS A 82 -3.66 -3.37 -11.40
C CYS A 82 -5.06 -3.99 -11.61
N LYS A 83 -6.04 -3.68 -10.75
CA LYS A 83 -7.42 -4.17 -10.94
C LYS A 83 -8.09 -3.55 -12.17
N GLU A 84 -7.77 -2.30 -12.51
CA GLU A 84 -8.33 -1.64 -13.69
C GLU A 84 -7.73 -2.16 -15.00
N LEU A 85 -6.49 -2.64 -14.97
CA LEU A 85 -5.78 -3.20 -16.13
C LEU A 85 -6.23 -4.62 -16.55
N ILE A 86 -7.04 -5.32 -15.74
CA ILE A 86 -7.52 -6.70 -16.01
C ILE A 86 -9.00 -6.70 -16.47
N ARG A 87 -9.46 -5.64 -17.15
CA ARG A 87 -10.78 -5.59 -17.79
C ARG A 87 -10.72 -5.76 -19.29
#